data_AF-A0A7W0SQ09-F1
#
_entry.id   AF-A0A7W0SQ09-F1
#
_cell.length_a   1.000
_cell.length_b   1.000
_cell.length_c   1.000
_cell.angle_alpha   90.00
_cell.angle_beta   90.00
_cell.angle_gamma   90.00
#
_symmetry.space_group_name_H-M   'P 1'
#
loop_
_entity.id
_entity.type
_entity.pdbx_description
1 polymer ?
#
loop_
_entity_poly.entity_id
_entity_poly.type
_entity_poly.pdbx_seq_one_letter_code
_entity_poly.pdbx_strand_id
1 'polypeptide(L)'
;MRAEEDIRRSLFRGVIAALLLVACNAAPAAAPTTSVPATTTSTVAPIPAYFPDNPDAVAAVEGFLTAEGQGNFSESFDLLSAVDQEQAGDREAWVADHLFLLPPITGFQFTSDQVVDDRVEVMAQLELRPGLDELVGLTPGEADAIWVVVEEDDEWKVAFTESSVVPLYLEDSGAPAAVEIWVEERRQCATPTEWEGGLLGFPALADQLCDASGAVEVGEVTTLADAAESEPFLAAFGPEVGIWARVVPVMSPTPMRAVVAPIGPEWVVIGVLEAA
;
A
#
# COMPACT_ATOMS: atom_id res chain seq x y z
N MET A 1 -18.94 -9.00 -39.05
CA MET A 1 -18.90 -8.25 -37.78
C MET A 1 -17.49 -8.32 -37.25
N ARG A 2 -16.60 -7.59 -37.93
CA ARG A 2 -15.18 -7.37 -37.64
C ARG A 2 -14.99 -5.89 -37.96
N ALA A 3 -15.27 -5.03 -36.98
CA ALA A 3 -15.06 -3.59 -37.06
C ALA A 3 -15.48 -2.98 -35.72
N GLU A 4 -14.71 -3.16 -34.65
CA GLU A 4 -14.84 -2.34 -33.44
C GLU A 4 -13.63 -2.42 -32.49
N GLU A 5 -12.44 -2.74 -33.01
CA GLU A 5 -11.25 -2.95 -32.19
C GLU A 5 -10.03 -2.22 -32.78
N ASP A 6 -10.21 -0.94 -33.13
CA ASP A 6 -9.13 -0.13 -33.71
C ASP A 6 -9.24 1.37 -33.34
N ILE A 7 -9.50 1.67 -32.04
CA ILE A 7 -9.50 3.04 -31.52
C ILE A 7 -8.85 3.10 -30.12
N ARG A 8 -7.58 2.70 -29.98
CA ARG A 8 -6.72 3.11 -28.83
C ARG A 8 -5.23 3.22 -29.21
N ARG A 9 -4.92 3.66 -30.43
CA ARG A 9 -3.55 4.03 -30.85
C ARG A 9 -3.53 5.37 -31.55
N SER A 10 -3.51 6.44 -30.77
CA SER A 10 -2.87 7.70 -31.19
C SER A 10 -2.91 8.70 -30.05
N LEU A 11 -1.75 9.29 -29.76
CA LEU A 11 -1.48 10.65 -29.29
C LEU A 11 -0.47 10.60 -28.13
N PHE A 12 0.79 10.94 -28.42
CA PHE A 12 1.52 12.02 -27.74
C PHE A 12 2.86 12.22 -28.46
N ARG A 13 2.91 13.26 -29.30
CA ARG A 13 4.13 13.81 -29.92
C ARG A 13 4.21 15.30 -29.59
N GLY A 14 5.35 15.74 -29.07
CA GLY A 14 5.81 17.14 -28.97
C GLY A 14 5.29 17.84 -27.70
N VAL A 15 6.10 18.54 -26.91
CA VAL A 15 6.92 19.71 -27.26
C VAL A 15 8.04 19.89 -26.22
N ILE A 16 9.29 20.11 -26.65
CA ILE A 16 10.39 20.57 -25.80
C ILE A 16 10.38 22.11 -25.86
N ALA A 17 10.07 22.75 -24.74
CA ALA A 17 10.21 24.20 -24.57
C ALA A 17 11.40 24.48 -23.65
N ALA A 18 12.34 25.27 -24.16
CA ALA A 18 13.53 25.73 -23.46
C ALA A 18 13.16 26.77 -22.38
N LEU A 19 13.68 26.59 -21.17
CA LEU A 19 13.55 27.57 -20.08
C LEU A 19 14.88 28.31 -19.87
N LEU A 20 14.80 29.64 -19.85
CA LEU A 20 15.88 30.58 -19.54
C LEU A 20 16.16 30.61 -18.03
N LEU A 21 17.43 30.42 -17.66
CA LEU A 21 17.96 30.65 -16.31
C LEU A 21 18.17 32.16 -16.08
N VAL A 22 17.43 32.72 -15.13
CA VAL A 22 17.71 34.03 -14.51
C VAL A 22 18.24 33.75 -13.11
N ALA A 23 19.50 34.12 -12.86
CA ALA A 23 20.12 34.04 -11.54
C ALA A 23 19.85 35.33 -10.75
N CYS A 24 19.10 35.23 -9.66
CA CYS A 24 19.01 36.27 -8.63
C CYS A 24 19.93 35.92 -7.46
N ASN A 25 20.92 36.78 -7.20
CA ASN A 25 21.74 36.74 -5.99
C ASN A 25 20.92 37.25 -4.80
N ALA A 26 20.62 36.37 -3.84
CA ALA A 26 20.07 36.75 -2.54
C ALA A 26 21.14 36.64 -1.45
N ALA A 27 21.16 37.64 -0.56
CA ALA A 27 22.09 37.77 0.56
C ALA A 27 21.82 36.71 1.66
N PRO A 28 22.84 36.32 2.45
CA PRO A 28 22.69 35.29 3.48
C PRO A 28 21.87 35.80 4.67
N ALA A 29 20.68 35.24 4.86
CA ALA A 29 19.89 35.37 6.07
C ALA A 29 20.42 34.40 7.15
N ALA A 30 20.46 34.86 8.40
CA ALA A 30 20.93 34.08 9.54
C ALA A 30 20.03 32.84 9.76
N ALA A 31 20.67 31.67 9.85
CA ALA A 31 19.98 30.38 9.98
C ALA A 31 19.29 30.25 11.36
N PRO A 32 18.00 29.87 11.41
CA PRO A 32 17.37 29.43 12.65
C PRO A 32 17.97 28.08 13.08
N THR A 33 18.22 27.92 14.38
CA THR A 33 18.59 26.65 15.00
C THR A 33 17.42 25.66 14.86
N THR A 34 17.49 24.81 13.85
CA THR A 34 16.58 23.68 13.64
C THR A 34 16.89 22.62 14.69
N SER A 35 16.02 22.44 15.67
CA SER A 35 16.01 21.25 16.51
C SER A 35 15.58 20.08 15.62
N VAL A 36 16.54 19.25 15.21
CA VAL A 36 16.26 18.02 14.46
C VAL A 36 15.47 17.09 15.38
N PRO A 37 14.23 16.68 15.03
CA PRO A 37 13.50 15.71 15.81
C PRO A 37 14.31 14.41 15.88
N ALA A 38 14.40 13.83 17.08
CA ALA A 38 15.14 12.61 17.29
C ALA A 38 14.47 11.49 16.48
N THR A 39 15.17 10.98 15.47
CA THR A 39 14.79 9.76 14.76
C THR A 39 14.78 8.62 15.76
N THR A 40 13.60 8.24 16.24
CA THR A 40 13.39 6.99 16.95
C THR A 40 13.60 5.87 15.95
N THR A 41 14.82 5.34 15.91
CA THR A 41 15.12 4.08 15.25
C THR A 41 14.39 2.99 16.01
N SER A 42 13.23 2.59 15.51
CA SER A 42 12.56 1.38 15.95
C SER A 42 13.56 0.23 15.76
N THR A 43 14.15 -0.22 16.86
CA THR A 43 15.06 -1.36 16.85
C THR A 43 14.18 -2.59 16.73
N VAL A 44 13.92 -3.02 15.49
CA VAL A 44 13.27 -4.30 15.23
C VAL A 44 14.19 -5.38 15.83
N ALA A 45 13.65 -6.15 16.77
CA ALA A 45 14.40 -7.25 17.35
C ALA A 45 14.75 -8.25 16.22
N PRO A 46 15.99 -8.76 16.15
CA PRO A 46 16.36 -9.72 15.13
C PRO A 46 15.46 -10.95 15.23
N ILE A 47 14.82 -11.31 14.12
CA ILE A 47 13.99 -12.50 14.01
C ILE A 47 14.92 -13.72 14.15
N PRO A 48 14.58 -14.71 15.00
CA PRO A 48 15.38 -15.93 15.16
C PRO A 48 15.61 -16.64 13.83
N ALA A 49 16.77 -17.28 13.67
CA ALA A 49 17.01 -18.13 12.51
C ALA A 49 16.00 -19.30 12.50
N TYR A 50 15.23 -19.41 11.41
CA TYR A 50 14.26 -20.48 11.18
C TYR A 50 14.95 -21.70 10.55
N PHE A 51 14.63 -22.88 11.06
CA PHE A 51 15.07 -24.18 10.53
C PHE A 51 13.81 -25.03 10.29
N PRO A 52 13.48 -25.35 9.02
CA PRO A 52 12.22 -26.01 8.70
C PRO A 52 12.22 -27.47 9.12
N ASP A 53 11.10 -27.94 9.66
CA ASP A 53 10.88 -29.36 9.94
C ASP A 53 10.54 -30.13 8.64
N ASN A 54 9.94 -29.45 7.66
CA ASN A 54 9.57 -29.96 6.33
C ASN A 54 10.27 -29.13 5.21
N PRO A 55 11.58 -29.35 4.97
CA PRO A 55 12.37 -28.50 4.07
C PRO A 55 11.88 -28.51 2.61
N ASP A 56 11.36 -29.62 2.11
CA ASP A 56 10.90 -29.71 0.71
C ASP A 56 9.57 -28.96 0.49
N ALA A 57 8.67 -29.01 1.48
CA ALA A 57 7.44 -28.21 1.51
C ALA A 57 7.77 -26.70 1.51
N VAL A 58 8.72 -26.28 2.34
CA VAL A 58 9.19 -24.89 2.38
C VAL A 58 9.86 -24.48 1.07
N ALA A 59 10.63 -25.37 0.44
CA ALA A 59 11.26 -25.11 -0.86
C ALA A 59 10.23 -24.89 -1.97
N ALA A 60 9.08 -25.57 -1.94
CA ALA A 60 7.99 -25.33 -2.89
C ALA A 60 7.40 -23.91 -2.73
N VAL A 61 7.15 -23.48 -1.49
CA VAL A 61 6.68 -22.10 -1.20
C VAL A 61 7.74 -21.07 -1.58
N GLU A 62 9.01 -21.32 -1.29
CA GLU A 62 10.12 -20.45 -1.67
C GLU A 62 10.20 -20.28 -3.19
N GLY A 63 10.08 -21.38 -3.94
CA GLY A 63 10.03 -21.36 -5.40
C GLY A 63 8.85 -20.52 -5.91
N PHE A 64 7.67 -20.71 -5.34
CA PHE A 64 6.46 -19.96 -5.71
C PHE A 64 6.62 -18.47 -5.46
N LEU A 65 6.99 -18.07 -4.24
CA LEU A 65 7.19 -16.66 -3.86
C LEU A 65 8.32 -16.00 -4.65
N THR A 66 9.39 -16.74 -4.97
CA THR A 66 10.49 -16.25 -5.80
C THR A 66 10.02 -15.99 -7.23
N ALA A 67 9.25 -16.89 -7.82
CA ALA A 67 8.68 -16.72 -9.16
C ALA A 67 7.73 -15.51 -9.20
N GLU A 68 6.84 -15.38 -8.19
CA GLU A 68 5.94 -14.24 -8.03
C GLU A 68 6.71 -12.91 -7.91
N GLY A 69 7.69 -12.82 -7.01
CA GLY A 69 8.48 -11.60 -6.81
C GLY A 69 9.33 -11.21 -8.03
N GLN A 70 9.68 -12.16 -8.88
CA GLN A 70 10.37 -11.92 -10.15
C GLN A 70 9.42 -11.59 -11.32
N GLY A 71 8.10 -11.71 -11.12
CA GLY A 71 7.11 -11.59 -12.19
C GLY A 71 7.10 -12.77 -13.16
N ASN A 72 7.69 -13.91 -12.78
CA ASN A 72 7.67 -15.16 -13.54
C ASN A 72 6.37 -15.94 -13.25
N PHE A 73 5.21 -15.33 -13.50
CA PHE A 73 3.92 -15.94 -13.17
C PHE A 73 3.65 -17.27 -13.90
N SER A 74 4.28 -17.49 -15.05
CA SER A 74 4.23 -18.81 -15.71
C SER A 74 4.89 -19.91 -14.89
N GLU A 75 5.93 -19.60 -14.14
CA GLU A 75 6.65 -20.56 -13.29
C GLU A 75 5.90 -20.77 -11.98
N SER A 76 5.32 -19.71 -11.41
CA SER A 76 4.47 -19.84 -10.22
C SER A 76 3.23 -20.70 -10.47
N PHE A 77 2.62 -20.62 -11.67
CA PHE A 77 1.53 -21.52 -12.08
C PHE A 77 1.92 -23.00 -12.01
N ASP A 78 3.14 -23.35 -12.43
CA ASP A 78 3.61 -24.75 -12.46
C ASP A 78 3.87 -25.33 -11.05
N LEU A 79 3.90 -24.46 -10.03
CA LEU A 79 4.07 -24.79 -8.63
C LEU A 79 2.74 -24.90 -7.87
N LEU A 80 1.62 -24.56 -8.51
CA LEU A 80 0.29 -24.72 -7.94
C LEU A 80 -0.13 -26.19 -7.86
N SER A 81 -1.01 -26.50 -6.91
CA SER A 81 -1.71 -27.79 -6.84
C SER A 81 -2.53 -28.03 -8.11
N ALA A 82 -2.79 -29.29 -8.46
CA ALA A 82 -3.62 -29.62 -9.62
C ALA A 82 -5.02 -28.99 -9.53
N VAL A 83 -5.58 -28.89 -8.32
CA VAL A 83 -6.89 -28.25 -8.07
C VAL A 83 -6.83 -26.75 -8.38
N ASP A 84 -5.79 -26.04 -7.91
CA ASP A 84 -5.63 -24.62 -8.17
C ASP A 84 -5.29 -24.32 -9.64
N GLN A 85 -4.54 -25.19 -10.31
CA GLN A 85 -4.29 -25.07 -11.75
C GLN A 85 -5.60 -25.18 -12.55
N GLU A 86 -6.49 -26.12 -12.20
CA GLU A 86 -7.81 -26.24 -12.82
C GLU A 86 -8.68 -24.99 -12.55
N GLN A 87 -8.67 -24.47 -11.33
CA GLN A 87 -9.45 -23.29 -10.94
C GLN A 87 -8.95 -22.00 -11.59
N ALA A 88 -7.63 -21.82 -11.70
CA ALA A 88 -7.01 -20.73 -12.44
C ALA A 88 -7.26 -20.81 -13.95
N GLY A 89 -7.73 -21.96 -14.44
CA GLY A 89 -8.05 -22.21 -15.84
C GLY A 89 -6.83 -22.63 -16.64
N ASP A 90 -6.08 -21.66 -17.13
CA ASP A 90 -4.82 -21.92 -17.81
C ASP A 90 -3.73 -20.92 -17.43
N ARG A 91 -2.50 -21.24 -17.83
CA ARG A 91 -1.32 -20.43 -17.53
C ARG A 91 -1.41 -18.99 -18.09
N GLU A 92 -2.06 -18.79 -19.24
CA GLU A 92 -2.18 -17.46 -19.83
C GLU A 92 -3.15 -16.60 -19.01
N ALA A 93 -4.27 -17.19 -18.57
CA ALA A 93 -5.20 -16.56 -17.65
C ALA A 93 -4.53 -16.20 -16.31
N TRP A 94 -3.78 -17.13 -15.70
CA TRP A 94 -3.04 -16.88 -14.47
C TRP A 94 -2.08 -15.70 -14.58
N VAL A 95 -1.26 -15.68 -15.64
CA VAL A 95 -0.32 -14.58 -15.91
C VAL A 95 -1.06 -13.25 -16.09
N ALA A 96 -2.20 -13.25 -16.80
CA ALA A 96 -2.98 -12.04 -17.02
C ALA A 96 -3.55 -11.47 -15.71
N ASP A 97 -4.08 -12.33 -14.83
CA ASP A 97 -4.63 -11.89 -13.55
C ASP A 97 -3.55 -11.33 -12.62
N HIS A 98 -2.39 -11.98 -12.57
CA HIS A 98 -1.29 -11.60 -11.68
C HIS A 98 -0.57 -10.30 -12.10
N LEU A 99 -0.55 -10.00 -13.40
CA LEU A 99 0.06 -8.76 -13.91
C LEU A 99 -0.63 -7.47 -13.45
N PHE A 100 -1.93 -7.54 -13.14
CA PHE A 100 -2.73 -6.34 -12.86
C PHE A 100 -3.28 -6.28 -11.44
N LEU A 101 -3.48 -7.41 -10.78
CA LEU A 101 -4.25 -7.46 -9.53
C LEU A 101 -3.39 -7.71 -8.30
N LEU A 102 -2.19 -8.28 -8.44
CA LEU A 102 -1.37 -8.61 -7.29
C LEU A 102 -0.27 -7.57 -7.02
N PRO A 103 -0.13 -7.16 -5.75
CA PRO A 103 0.97 -6.31 -5.37
C PRO A 103 2.32 -7.06 -5.49
N PRO A 104 3.36 -6.42 -6.04
CA PRO A 104 4.66 -7.07 -6.17
C PRO A 104 5.25 -7.46 -4.81
N ILE A 105 5.56 -8.75 -4.64
CA ILE A 105 6.35 -9.25 -3.51
C ILE A 105 7.79 -8.79 -3.69
N THR A 106 8.33 -8.06 -2.72
CA THR A 106 9.70 -7.55 -2.73
C THR A 106 10.65 -8.36 -1.84
N GLY A 107 10.09 -9.13 -0.91
CA GLY A 107 10.84 -9.97 0.02
C GLY A 107 9.90 -10.88 0.81
N PHE A 108 10.48 -11.89 1.46
CA PHE A 108 9.75 -12.75 2.39
C PHE A 108 10.69 -13.40 3.38
N GLN A 109 10.16 -13.80 4.53
CA GLN A 109 10.85 -14.56 5.56
C GLN A 109 9.94 -15.63 6.15
N PHE A 110 10.37 -16.89 6.13
CA PHE A 110 9.66 -17.98 6.79
C PHE A 110 9.84 -17.94 8.31
N THR A 111 8.78 -18.22 9.04
CA THR A 111 8.74 -18.15 10.51
C THR A 111 8.52 -19.51 11.17
N SER A 112 7.69 -20.37 10.56
CA SER A 112 7.45 -21.73 11.02
C SER A 112 6.78 -22.58 9.94
N ASP A 113 6.83 -23.90 10.12
CA ASP A 113 6.04 -24.87 9.38
C ASP A 113 5.39 -25.88 10.33
N GLN A 114 4.22 -26.38 9.96
CA GLN A 114 3.53 -27.42 10.73
C GLN A 114 2.76 -28.36 9.81
N VAL A 115 2.74 -29.64 10.15
CA VAL A 115 1.88 -30.63 9.51
C VAL A 115 0.48 -30.53 10.10
N VAL A 116 -0.52 -30.32 9.25
CA VAL A 116 -1.95 -30.33 9.62
C VAL A 116 -2.62 -31.40 8.76
N ASP A 117 -3.03 -32.50 9.38
CA ASP A 117 -3.57 -33.68 8.69
C ASP A 117 -2.58 -34.23 7.63
N ASP A 118 -2.89 -34.08 6.33
CA ASP A 118 -2.13 -34.58 5.19
C ASP A 118 -1.41 -33.47 4.38
N ARG A 119 -1.36 -32.25 4.94
CA ARG A 119 -0.75 -31.07 4.31
C ARG A 119 0.21 -30.37 5.27
N VAL A 120 1.04 -29.47 4.72
CA VAL A 120 1.93 -28.62 5.51
C VAL A 120 1.48 -27.16 5.39
N GLU A 121 1.37 -26.48 6.51
CA GLU A 121 1.16 -25.04 6.57
C GLU A 121 2.50 -24.35 6.84
N VAL A 122 2.93 -23.50 5.91
CA VAL A 122 4.17 -22.73 5.97
C VAL A 122 3.83 -21.27 6.25
N MET A 123 4.28 -20.75 7.39
CA MET A 123 4.06 -19.38 7.80
C MET A 123 5.21 -18.48 7.31
N ALA A 124 4.86 -17.33 6.74
CA ALA A 124 5.81 -16.37 6.22
C ALA A 124 5.38 -14.92 6.54
N GLN A 125 6.37 -14.06 6.74
CA GLN A 125 6.19 -12.61 6.65
C GLN A 125 6.55 -12.17 5.24
N LEU A 126 5.69 -11.38 4.60
CA LEU A 126 5.88 -10.85 3.26
C LEU A 126 6.24 -9.36 3.34
N GLU A 127 7.20 -8.96 2.53
CA GLU A 127 7.41 -7.56 2.15
C GLU A 127 6.77 -7.34 0.78
N LEU A 128 5.89 -6.35 0.71
CA LEU A 128 5.16 -5.99 -0.50
C LEU A 128 5.55 -4.57 -0.92
N ARG A 129 5.46 -4.25 -2.21
CA ARG A 129 5.58 -2.87 -2.66
C ARG A 129 4.34 -2.09 -2.22
N PRO A 130 4.43 -1.20 -1.22
CA PRO A 130 3.25 -0.48 -0.75
C PRO A 130 2.76 0.48 -1.84
N GLY A 131 1.45 0.71 -1.86
CA GLY A 131 0.84 1.61 -2.83
C GLY A 131 -0.64 1.81 -2.56
N LEU A 132 -1.19 2.86 -3.16
CA LEU A 132 -2.63 3.10 -3.18
C LEU A 132 -3.05 3.39 -4.62
N ASP A 133 -3.88 2.50 -5.15
CA ASP A 133 -4.35 2.52 -6.53
C ASP A 133 -5.88 2.44 -6.58
N GLU A 134 -6.49 3.04 -7.60
CA GLU A 134 -7.95 3.09 -7.71
C GLU A 134 -8.58 1.74 -8.13
N LEU A 135 -7.80 0.85 -8.74
CA LEU A 135 -8.24 -0.48 -9.16
C LEU A 135 -8.01 -1.52 -8.06
N VAL A 136 -6.83 -1.49 -7.44
CA VAL A 136 -6.41 -2.52 -6.46
C VAL A 136 -6.73 -2.10 -5.01
N GLY A 137 -6.88 -0.80 -4.75
CA GLY A 137 -7.01 -0.27 -3.40
C GLY A 137 -5.66 -0.12 -2.71
N LEU A 138 -5.67 -0.26 -1.38
CA LEU A 138 -4.44 -0.17 -0.57
C LEU A 138 -3.67 -1.49 -0.62
N THR A 139 -2.40 -1.40 -1.01
CA THR A 139 -1.40 -2.44 -0.79
C THR A 139 -0.58 -2.10 0.44
N PRO A 140 -0.58 -2.94 1.49
CA PRO A 140 0.27 -2.71 2.67
C PRO A 140 1.75 -2.91 2.30
N GLY A 141 2.67 -2.40 3.12
CA GLY A 141 4.09 -2.72 2.96
C GLY A 141 4.45 -4.12 3.47
N GLU A 142 3.64 -4.67 4.37
CA GLU A 142 3.90 -5.93 5.07
C GLU A 142 2.62 -6.77 5.17
N ALA A 143 2.77 -8.09 5.21
CA ALA A 143 1.67 -9.01 5.46
C ALA A 143 2.16 -10.29 6.15
N ASP A 144 1.32 -10.89 6.97
CA ASP A 144 1.51 -12.26 7.45
C ASP A 144 0.80 -13.22 6.49
N ALA A 145 1.46 -14.30 6.10
CA ALA A 145 0.93 -15.31 5.18
C ALA A 145 1.01 -16.71 5.77
N ILE A 146 -0.01 -17.52 5.46
CA ILE A 146 -0.02 -18.96 5.68
C ILE A 146 -0.18 -19.61 4.31
N TRP A 147 0.87 -20.30 3.87
CA TRP A 147 0.88 -21.06 2.63
C TRP A 147 0.56 -22.51 2.92
N VAL A 148 -0.49 -23.03 2.30
CA VAL A 148 -0.81 -24.45 2.37
C VAL A 148 -0.11 -25.16 1.23
N VAL A 149 0.60 -26.24 1.53
CA VAL A 149 1.21 -27.12 0.52
C VAL A 149 0.77 -28.56 0.68
N VAL A 150 0.58 -29.22 -0.46
CA VAL A 150 0.12 -30.60 -0.59
C VAL A 150 1.13 -31.40 -1.40
N GLU A 151 1.25 -32.70 -1.12
CA GLU A 151 2.11 -33.61 -1.89
C GLU A 151 1.31 -34.25 -3.03
N GLU A 152 1.72 -34.03 -4.27
CA GLU A 152 1.12 -34.55 -5.50
C GLU A 152 2.21 -35.18 -6.37
N ASP A 153 2.04 -36.46 -6.74
CA ASP A 153 3.00 -37.19 -7.58
C ASP A 153 4.47 -37.12 -7.09
N ASP A 154 4.67 -37.25 -5.77
CA ASP A 154 5.97 -37.13 -5.09
C ASP A 154 6.60 -35.71 -5.17
N GLU A 155 5.83 -34.67 -5.50
CA GLU A 155 6.22 -33.26 -5.49
C GLU A 155 5.33 -32.42 -4.54
N TRP A 156 5.93 -31.44 -3.85
CA TRP A 156 5.15 -30.47 -3.07
C TRP A 156 4.62 -29.35 -3.96
N LYS A 157 3.32 -29.05 -3.84
CA LYS A 157 2.61 -28.02 -4.61
C LYS A 157 1.87 -27.05 -3.67
N VAL A 158 1.76 -25.79 -4.09
CA VAL A 158 1.05 -24.75 -3.34
C VAL A 158 -0.45 -24.87 -3.57
N ALA A 159 -1.20 -25.12 -2.50
CA ALA A 159 -2.65 -25.02 -2.47
C ALA A 159 -3.05 -23.54 -2.28
N PHE A 160 -2.97 -22.75 -3.35
CA PHE A 160 -3.09 -21.29 -3.32
C PHE A 160 -4.45 -20.82 -2.80
N THR A 161 -5.55 -21.44 -3.22
CA THR A 161 -6.90 -21.07 -2.76
C THR A 161 -7.12 -21.36 -1.27
N GLU A 162 -6.37 -22.31 -0.69
CA GLU A 162 -6.41 -22.62 0.74
C GLU A 162 -5.44 -21.77 1.57
N SER A 163 -4.51 -21.09 0.89
CA SER A 163 -3.55 -20.18 1.51
C SER A 163 -4.22 -18.85 1.89
N SER A 164 -3.63 -18.12 2.82
CA SER A 164 -4.15 -16.83 3.28
C SER A 164 -3.05 -15.81 3.45
N VAL A 165 -3.38 -14.55 3.17
CA VAL A 165 -2.51 -13.40 3.38
C VAL A 165 -3.30 -12.36 4.16
N VAL A 166 -2.76 -11.94 5.30
CA VAL A 166 -3.36 -10.95 6.19
C VAL A 166 -2.50 -9.68 6.17
N PRO A 167 -3.04 -8.54 5.71
CA PRO A 167 -2.28 -7.30 5.64
C PRO A 167 -1.89 -6.81 7.03
N LEU A 168 -0.67 -6.32 7.17
CA LEU A 168 -0.20 -5.64 8.37
C LEU A 168 -0.17 -4.13 8.10
N TYR A 169 -1.07 -3.40 8.78
CA TYR A 169 -1.15 -1.94 8.69
C TYR A 169 -0.43 -1.28 9.86
N LEU A 170 -0.02 -0.03 9.66
CA LEU A 170 0.53 0.80 10.72
C LEU A 170 -0.46 0.97 11.87
N GLU A 171 0.07 1.11 13.09
CA GLU A 171 -0.74 1.49 14.22
C GLU A 171 -1.35 2.89 14.02
N ASP A 172 -2.62 3.03 14.41
CA ASP A 172 -3.40 4.27 14.34
C ASP A 172 -2.74 5.45 15.08
N SER A 173 -1.87 5.16 16.05
CA SER A 173 -1.18 6.16 16.88
C SER A 173 -0.30 7.12 16.06
N GLY A 174 0.14 6.71 14.86
CA GLY A 174 0.92 7.56 13.95
C GLY A 174 0.08 8.54 13.11
N ALA A 175 -1.22 8.30 12.95
CA ALA A 175 -2.07 9.09 12.07
C ALA A 175 -2.17 10.58 12.46
N PRO A 176 -2.35 10.96 13.75
CA PRO A 176 -2.44 12.37 14.15
C PRO A 176 -1.17 13.16 13.82
N ALA A 177 0.00 12.58 14.08
CA ALA A 177 1.27 13.23 13.82
C ALA A 177 1.49 13.50 12.33
N ALA A 178 1.11 12.54 11.46
CA ALA A 178 1.17 12.73 10.01
C ALA A 178 0.23 13.86 9.54
N VAL A 179 -0.98 13.94 10.10
CA VAL A 179 -1.92 15.01 9.79
C VAL A 179 -1.43 16.36 10.29
N GLU A 180 -0.84 16.44 11.50
CA GLU A 180 -0.22 17.66 12.01
C GLU A 180 0.89 18.18 11.07
N ILE A 181 1.78 17.28 10.61
CA ILE A 181 2.83 17.61 9.65
C ILE A 181 2.23 18.12 8.34
N TRP A 182 1.26 17.40 7.78
CA TRP A 182 0.58 17.79 6.54
C TRP A 182 -0.12 19.16 6.66
N VAL A 183 -0.80 19.42 7.77
CA VAL A 183 -1.43 20.74 8.03
C VAL A 183 -0.36 21.83 8.10
N GLU A 184 0.75 21.60 8.82
CA GLU A 184 1.80 22.60 8.99
C GLU A 184 2.52 22.94 7.67
N GLU A 185 2.72 21.95 6.80
CA GLU A 185 3.27 22.15 5.46
C GLU A 185 2.29 22.93 4.55
N ARG A 186 1.00 22.55 4.55
CA ARG A 186 -0.05 23.27 3.82
C ARG A 186 -0.16 24.74 4.26
N ARG A 187 0.02 25.03 5.56
CA ARG A 187 0.02 26.40 6.10
C ARG A 187 1.13 27.29 5.58
N GLN A 188 2.26 26.68 5.21
CA GLN A 188 3.38 27.36 4.56
C GLN A 188 3.17 27.49 3.04
N CYS A 189 1.98 27.14 2.55
CA CYS A 189 1.63 27.06 1.13
C CYS A 189 2.59 26.14 0.35
N ALA A 190 3.16 25.15 1.04
CA ALA A 190 3.98 24.10 0.44
C ALA A 190 3.09 22.99 -0.13
N THR A 191 3.69 22.11 -0.93
CA THR A 191 3.06 20.87 -1.39
C THR A 191 3.47 19.76 -0.43
N PRO A 192 2.59 19.34 0.48
CA PRO A 192 2.92 18.29 1.44
C PRO A 192 2.93 16.91 0.76
N THR A 193 3.33 15.90 1.53
CA THR A 193 3.12 14.50 1.14
C THR A 193 1.63 14.15 1.23
N GLU A 194 1.01 13.89 0.09
CA GLU A 194 -0.38 13.47 -0.05
C GLU A 194 -0.51 12.51 -1.24
N TRP A 195 -1.64 11.83 -1.35
CA TRP A 195 -1.85 10.85 -2.42
C TRP A 195 -1.76 11.49 -3.80
N GLU A 196 -0.99 10.88 -4.70
CA GLU A 196 -0.69 11.42 -6.05
C GLU A 196 -1.94 11.56 -6.94
N GLY A 197 -3.01 10.80 -6.66
CA GLY A 197 -4.30 10.92 -7.35
C GLY A 197 -5.09 12.18 -6.96
N GLY A 198 -4.65 12.91 -5.94
CA GLY A 198 -5.27 14.13 -5.43
C GLY A 198 -6.28 13.87 -4.31
N LEU A 199 -6.52 14.89 -3.48
CA LEU A 199 -7.39 14.76 -2.31
C LEU A 199 -8.86 14.53 -2.68
N LEU A 200 -9.43 13.45 -2.16
CA LEU A 200 -10.87 13.14 -2.26
C LEU A 200 -11.71 13.97 -1.29
N GLY A 201 -13.02 14.05 -1.55
CA GLY A 201 -13.97 14.77 -0.70
C GLY A 201 -13.99 16.27 -0.99
N PHE A 202 -13.58 17.09 -0.01
CA PHE A 202 -13.63 18.56 -0.03
C PHE A 202 -12.21 19.17 -0.08
N PRO A 203 -11.45 19.00 -1.17
CA PRO A 203 -10.06 19.49 -1.27
C PRO A 203 -9.92 21.01 -1.05
N ALA A 204 -10.97 21.78 -1.36
CA ALA A 204 -11.00 23.23 -1.11
C ALA A 204 -10.88 23.61 0.38
N LEU A 205 -11.14 22.71 1.33
CA LEU A 205 -10.85 22.92 2.76
C LEU A 205 -9.35 22.85 3.04
N ALA A 206 -8.62 21.98 2.35
CA ALA A 206 -7.17 21.91 2.44
C ALA A 206 -6.49 23.15 1.85
N ASP A 207 -7.07 23.74 0.79
CA ASP A 207 -6.56 24.98 0.19
C ASP A 207 -6.67 26.18 1.14
N GLN A 208 -7.66 26.17 2.03
CA GLN A 208 -7.85 27.22 3.05
C GLN A 208 -6.78 27.18 4.16
N LEU A 209 -5.93 26.15 4.21
CA LEU A 209 -4.83 26.10 5.16
C LEU A 209 -3.69 27.05 4.79
N CYS A 210 -3.47 27.36 3.50
CA CYS A 210 -2.41 28.27 3.09
C CYS A 210 -2.58 29.64 3.76
N ASP A 211 -1.51 30.12 4.41
CA ASP A 211 -1.49 31.32 5.25
C ASP A 211 -2.41 31.29 6.48
N ALA A 212 -3.03 30.15 6.82
CA ALA A 212 -3.87 30.04 7.99
C ALA A 212 -3.05 30.18 9.29
N SER A 213 -3.54 31.02 10.20
CA SER A 213 -2.90 31.32 11.48
C SER A 213 -3.55 30.56 12.63
N GLY A 214 -2.77 30.17 13.62
CA GLY A 214 -3.24 29.48 14.82
C GLY A 214 -2.30 28.35 15.22
N ALA A 215 -2.57 27.72 16.36
CA ALA A 215 -2.00 26.42 16.66
C ALA A 215 -2.70 25.36 15.80
N VAL A 216 -1.98 24.32 15.40
CA VAL A 216 -2.57 23.11 14.83
C VAL A 216 -3.05 22.26 16.00
N GLU A 217 -4.32 21.89 15.98
CA GLU A 217 -4.93 21.01 16.98
C GLU A 217 -5.64 19.88 16.24
N VAL A 218 -5.25 18.64 16.51
CA VAL A 218 -5.88 17.43 15.95
C VAL A 218 -6.60 16.64 17.03
N GLY A 219 -7.66 15.94 16.64
CA GLY A 219 -8.55 15.18 17.52
C GLY A 219 -8.20 13.69 17.60
N GLU A 220 -9.10 12.94 18.24
CA GLU A 220 -9.02 11.48 18.34
C GLU A 220 -9.21 10.82 16.98
N VAL A 221 -8.40 9.80 16.70
CA VAL A 221 -8.46 9.02 15.46
C VAL A 221 -9.70 8.12 15.48
N THR A 222 -10.44 8.09 14.38
CA THR A 222 -11.52 7.12 14.16
C THR A 222 -11.33 6.38 12.84
N THR A 223 -12.05 5.27 12.63
CA THR A 223 -12.13 4.64 11.30
C THR A 223 -13.02 5.46 10.39
N LEU A 224 -12.85 5.31 9.07
CA LEU A 224 -13.78 5.87 8.09
C LEU A 224 -15.11 5.09 8.16
N ALA A 225 -16.18 5.75 8.60
CA ALA A 225 -17.49 5.11 8.72
C ALA A 225 -18.12 4.87 7.35
N ASP A 226 -18.96 3.83 7.24
CA ASP A 226 -19.84 3.66 6.07
C ASP A 226 -20.97 4.69 6.12
N ALA A 227 -20.77 5.81 5.45
CA ALA A 227 -21.65 6.97 5.41
C ALA A 227 -21.56 7.66 4.05
N ALA A 228 -22.53 8.53 3.73
CA ALA A 228 -22.60 9.23 2.44
C ALA A 228 -21.32 10.04 2.11
N GLU A 229 -20.67 10.59 3.14
CA GLU A 229 -19.40 11.32 3.01
C GLU A 229 -18.20 10.44 2.60
N SER A 230 -18.32 9.12 2.77
CA SER A 230 -17.30 8.14 2.42
C SER A 230 -17.45 7.62 0.98
N GLU A 231 -18.53 7.97 0.28
CA GLU A 231 -18.79 7.53 -1.10
C GLU A 231 -17.62 7.79 -2.06
N PRO A 232 -16.93 8.97 -2.04
CA PRO A 232 -15.78 9.19 -2.91
C PRO A 232 -14.64 8.19 -2.66
N PHE A 233 -14.44 7.78 -1.42
CA PHE A 233 -13.39 6.84 -1.02
C PHE A 233 -13.75 5.40 -1.36
N LEU A 234 -15.02 5.02 -1.17
CA LEU A 234 -15.54 3.72 -1.58
C LEU A 234 -15.49 3.56 -3.11
N ALA A 235 -15.83 4.62 -3.84
CA ALA A 235 -15.76 4.63 -5.29
C ALA A 235 -14.32 4.57 -5.82
N ALA A 236 -13.38 5.21 -5.12
CA ALA A 236 -11.98 5.22 -5.51
C ALA A 236 -11.23 3.94 -5.11
N PHE A 237 -11.44 3.41 -3.91
CA PHE A 237 -10.57 2.36 -3.35
C PHE A 237 -11.32 1.07 -2.97
N GLY A 238 -12.62 1.00 -3.25
CA GLY A 238 -13.45 -0.15 -2.94
C GLY A 238 -13.90 -0.24 -1.47
N PRO A 239 -14.63 -1.31 -1.11
CA PRO A 239 -15.29 -1.45 0.19
C PRO A 239 -14.32 -1.57 1.37
N GLU A 240 -13.10 -2.03 1.13
CA GLU A 240 -12.10 -2.27 2.19
C GLU A 240 -11.53 -0.96 2.78
N VAL A 241 -11.81 0.20 2.18
CA VAL A 241 -11.33 1.50 2.67
C VAL A 241 -11.72 1.79 4.12
N GLY A 242 -12.87 1.30 4.58
CA GLY A 242 -13.30 1.45 5.98
C GLY A 242 -12.43 0.68 6.98
N ILE A 243 -11.67 -0.33 6.53
CA ILE A 243 -10.81 -1.17 7.37
C ILE A 243 -9.48 -0.47 7.65
N TRP A 244 -8.86 0.11 6.63
CA TRP A 244 -7.50 0.65 6.73
C TRP A 244 -7.46 2.18 6.83
N ALA A 245 -8.46 2.91 6.33
CA ALA A 245 -8.44 4.36 6.39
C ALA A 245 -8.73 4.84 7.81
N ARG A 246 -8.09 5.95 8.18
CA ARG A 246 -8.35 6.65 9.44
C ARG A 246 -8.78 8.07 9.17
N VAL A 247 -9.64 8.56 10.04
CA VAL A 247 -10.17 9.92 10.05
C VAL A 247 -9.59 10.62 11.26
N VAL A 248 -8.89 11.72 11.01
CA VAL A 248 -8.28 12.56 12.04
C VAL A 248 -8.97 13.92 11.99
N PRO A 249 -9.72 14.32 13.03
CA PRO A 249 -10.27 15.67 13.12
C PRO A 249 -9.14 16.70 13.17
N VAL A 250 -9.23 17.75 12.37
CA VAL A 250 -8.43 18.96 12.48
C VAL A 250 -9.34 20.01 13.10
N MET A 251 -9.09 20.40 14.35
CA MET A 251 -9.92 21.36 15.10
C MET A 251 -9.52 22.80 14.82
N SER A 252 -8.25 23.05 14.49
CA SER A 252 -7.70 24.35 14.10
C SER A 252 -6.49 24.16 13.17
N PRO A 253 -6.15 25.14 12.31
CA PRO A 253 -6.77 26.47 12.17
C PRO A 253 -8.06 26.48 11.34
N THR A 254 -8.28 25.46 10.53
CA THR A 254 -9.48 25.31 9.68
C THR A 254 -10.16 24.00 10.07
N PRO A 255 -11.35 24.04 10.72
CA PRO A 255 -12.05 22.84 11.13
C PRO A 255 -12.40 21.93 9.94
N MET A 256 -11.92 20.69 9.97
CA MET A 256 -12.18 19.65 8.97
C MET A 256 -11.86 18.27 9.53
N ARG A 257 -12.00 17.22 8.73
CA ARG A 257 -11.47 15.89 9.06
C ARG A 257 -10.58 15.40 7.93
N ALA A 258 -9.32 15.13 8.22
CA ALA A 258 -8.40 14.54 7.26
C ALA A 258 -8.59 13.02 7.22
N VAL A 259 -8.64 12.44 6.02
CA VAL A 259 -8.66 11.00 5.80
C VAL A 259 -7.26 10.57 5.39
N VAL A 260 -6.70 9.58 6.10
CA VAL A 260 -5.34 9.08 5.89
C VAL A 260 -5.31 7.57 5.60
N ALA A 261 -4.31 7.16 4.84
CA ALA A 261 -4.01 5.77 4.50
C ALA A 261 -2.61 5.36 5.01
N PRO A 262 -2.42 4.14 5.53
CA PRO A 262 -1.11 3.62 5.91
C PRO A 262 -0.39 3.05 4.68
N ILE A 263 0.24 3.92 3.87
CA ILE A 263 0.95 3.53 2.65
C ILE A 263 2.41 3.22 3.02
N GLY A 264 2.71 1.94 3.17
CA GLY A 264 4.05 1.49 3.57
C GLY A 264 4.37 1.93 5.00
N PRO A 265 5.52 2.57 5.25
CA PRO A 265 5.90 3.02 6.58
C PRO A 265 5.27 4.37 6.99
N GLU A 266 4.42 4.97 6.14
CA GLU A 266 3.91 6.33 6.33
C GLU A 266 2.38 6.39 6.32
N TRP A 267 1.84 7.34 7.09
CA TRP A 267 0.44 7.76 6.96
C TRP A 267 0.36 8.91 5.95
N VAL A 268 -0.40 8.73 4.89
CA VAL A 268 -0.53 9.70 3.79
C VAL A 268 -1.96 10.24 3.75
N VAL A 269 -2.13 11.56 3.61
CA VAL A 269 -3.46 12.17 3.46
C VAL A 269 -4.00 11.87 2.07
N ILE A 270 -5.19 11.26 2.02
CA ILE A 270 -5.85 10.83 0.78
C ILE A 270 -7.13 11.64 0.49
N GLY A 271 -7.62 12.39 1.47
CA GLY A 271 -8.79 13.24 1.29
C GLY A 271 -9.16 14.04 2.52
N VAL A 272 -10.18 14.88 2.38
CA VAL A 272 -10.68 15.77 3.43
C VAL A 272 -12.20 15.75 3.45
N LEU A 273 -12.77 15.68 4.63
CA LEU A 273 -14.21 15.78 4.89
C LEU A 273 -14.52 17.08 5.65
N GLU A 274 -15.77 17.52 5.57
CA GLU A 274 -16.27 18.60 6.44
C GLU A 274 -16.17 18.20 7.92
N ALA A 275 -16.01 19.19 8.79
CA ALA A 275 -16.13 18.98 10.24
C ALA A 275 -17.54 18.46 10.59
N ALA A 276 -17.62 17.62 11.63
CA ALA A 276 -18.87 17.05 12.12
C ALA A 276 -19.76 18.08 12.84
#